data_AF-A0A820MPK1-F1
#
_entry.id   AF-A0A820MPK1-F1
#
_cell.length_a   1.000
_cell.length_b   1.000
_cell.length_c   1.000
_cell.angle_alpha   90.00
_cell.angle_beta   90.00
_cell.angle_gamma   90.00
#
_symmetry.space_group_name_H-M   'P 1'
#
loop_
_entity.id
_entity.type
_entity.pdbx_description
1 polymer ?
#
loop_
_entity_poly.entity_id
_entity_poly.type
_entity_poly.pdbx_seq_one_letter_code
_entity_poly.pdbx_strand_id
1 'polypeptide(L)'
;SLYWSREALVLSFVYRWSLRFINQALVISNLEREIKDVELRRKVTATWDFECKRALISSDWYPTLQKPNTHPVDIIVRATGFEAQQFALPIYGIDGCALAEQWSDTMKAYRAMTEPNFPNLFVLLGPKSRLGHSSVTIMLEAQLKYITEALLYTFENSLGSIEIKDGGRHSWSRNVDGVVTTIRHDFTWIYHENCTLEK
;
A
#
# COMPACT_ATOMS: atom_id res chain seq x y z
N SER A 1 9.70 6.43 -21.08
CA SER A 1 8.47 6.89 -20.41
C SER A 1 8.61 6.66 -18.90
N LEU A 2 8.28 7.66 -18.08
CA LEU A 2 8.34 7.59 -16.61
C LEU A 2 7.49 6.43 -16.06
N TYR A 3 6.36 6.13 -16.72
CA TYR A 3 5.48 5.03 -16.35
C TYR A 3 6.19 3.68 -16.35
N TRP A 4 6.80 3.31 -17.49
CA TRP A 4 7.49 2.01 -17.64
C TRP A 4 8.69 1.86 -16.69
N SER A 5 9.41 2.96 -16.40
CA SER A 5 10.49 2.91 -15.41
C SER A 5 10.00 2.62 -13.99
N ARG A 6 8.75 3.01 -13.66
CA ARG A 6 8.16 2.74 -12.35
C ARG A 6 7.63 1.32 -12.26
N GLU A 7 6.96 0.84 -13.30
CA GLU A 7 6.54 -0.57 -13.35
C GLU A 7 7.74 -1.53 -13.38
N ALA A 8 8.91 -1.12 -13.89
CA ALA A 8 10.12 -1.93 -13.81
C ALA A 8 10.60 -2.18 -12.37
N LEU A 9 10.23 -1.34 -11.39
CA LEU A 9 10.59 -1.54 -9.98
C LEU A 9 9.91 -2.78 -9.38
N VAL A 10 8.80 -3.26 -9.96
CA VAL A 10 8.16 -4.54 -9.62
C VAL A 10 9.17 -5.69 -9.70
N LEU A 11 10.09 -5.67 -10.67
CA LEU A 11 11.09 -6.74 -10.83
C LEU A 11 12.08 -6.79 -9.67
N SER A 12 12.46 -5.63 -9.13
CA SER A 12 13.36 -5.52 -7.99
C SER A 12 12.69 -5.94 -6.68
N PHE A 13 11.37 -5.78 -6.56
CA PHE A 13 10.65 -5.96 -5.30
C PHE A 13 9.90 -7.29 -5.19
N VAL A 14 9.20 -7.69 -6.25
CA VAL A 14 8.39 -8.91 -6.30
C VAL A 14 9.23 -10.12 -6.72
N TYR A 15 10.22 -9.93 -7.59
CA TYR A 15 10.97 -11.04 -8.19
C TYR A 15 12.41 -11.20 -7.68
N ARG A 16 13.12 -10.10 -7.32
CA ARG A 16 14.53 -10.16 -6.88
C ARG A 16 14.89 -9.15 -5.77
N TRP A 17 14.46 -9.46 -4.54
CA TRP A 17 14.69 -8.68 -3.32
C TRP A 17 16.13 -8.16 -3.09
N SER A 18 17.16 -8.87 -3.56
CA SER A 18 18.56 -8.44 -3.45
C SER A 18 18.88 -7.16 -4.23
N LEU A 19 18.08 -6.81 -5.25
CA LEU A 19 18.26 -5.59 -6.02
C LEU A 19 17.84 -4.32 -5.26
N ARG A 20 17.16 -4.44 -4.11
CA ARG A 20 16.73 -3.28 -3.30
C ARG A 20 17.91 -2.40 -2.85
N PHE A 21 19.03 -3.02 -2.49
CA PHE A 21 20.23 -2.30 -2.03
C PHE A 21 20.83 -1.42 -3.13
N ILE A 22 20.70 -1.83 -4.40
CA ILE A 22 21.13 -1.03 -5.55
C ILE A 22 20.24 0.21 -5.65
N ASN A 23 18.92 0.05 -5.57
CA ASN A 23 17.99 1.19 -5.60
C ASN A 23 18.21 2.14 -4.42
N GLN A 24 18.45 1.61 -3.22
CA GLN A 24 18.74 2.40 -2.04
C GLN A 24 20.06 3.19 -2.19
N ALA A 25 21.12 2.56 -2.72
CA ALA A 25 22.37 3.24 -3.00
C ALA A 25 22.20 4.38 -4.03
N LEU A 26 21.39 4.19 -5.08
CA LEU A 26 21.09 5.23 -6.06
C LEU A 26 20.34 6.42 -5.46
N VAL A 27 19.39 6.16 -4.56
CA VAL A 27 18.61 7.19 -3.87
C VAL A 27 19.50 8.00 -2.93
N ILE A 28 20.35 7.34 -2.15
CA ILE A 28 21.31 8.00 -1.26
C ILE A 28 22.32 8.83 -2.08
N SER A 29 22.87 8.26 -3.17
CA SER A 29 23.78 8.99 -4.06
C SER A 29 23.14 10.24 -4.68
N ASN A 30 21.85 10.15 -5.06
CA ASN A 30 21.12 11.32 -5.56
C ASN A 30 20.97 12.40 -4.48
N LEU A 31 20.63 12.02 -3.23
CA LEU A 31 20.53 12.93 -2.09
C LEU A 31 21.87 13.64 -1.81
N GLU A 32 22.97 12.89 -1.78
CA GLU A 32 24.32 13.43 -1.56
C GLU A 32 24.78 14.38 -2.69
N ARG A 33 24.33 14.12 -3.92
CA ARG A 33 24.63 14.98 -5.07
C ARG A 33 23.88 16.31 -4.98
N GLU A 34 22.60 16.29 -4.62
CA GLU A 34 21.68 17.44 -4.60
C GLU A 34 21.89 18.36 -3.39
N ILE A 35 22.17 17.79 -2.21
CA ILE A 35 22.36 18.54 -0.97
C ILE A 35 23.84 18.56 -0.63
N LYS A 36 24.46 19.73 -0.41
CA LYS A 36 25.88 19.82 -0.05
C LYS A 36 26.15 19.89 1.45
N ASP A 37 25.21 20.46 2.22
CA ASP A 37 25.29 20.56 3.68
C ASP A 37 25.11 19.18 4.35
N VAL A 38 26.11 18.75 5.10
CA VAL A 38 26.15 17.46 5.79
C VAL A 38 25.07 17.35 6.87
N GLU A 39 24.78 18.43 7.60
CA GLU A 39 23.77 18.39 8.66
C GLU A 39 22.36 18.34 8.09
N LEU A 40 22.11 19.05 6.98
CA LEU A 40 20.84 18.95 6.26
C LEU A 40 20.63 17.54 5.70
N ARG A 41 21.67 16.92 5.09
CA ARG A 41 21.60 15.52 4.63
C ARG A 41 21.15 14.59 5.76
N ARG A 42 21.79 14.68 6.93
CA ARG A 42 21.46 13.84 8.09
C ARG A 42 19.99 13.95 8.50
N LYS A 43 19.41 15.15 8.41
CA LYS A 43 17.99 15.40 8.76
C LYS A 43 17.01 14.86 7.72
N VAL A 44 17.36 14.87 6.44
CA VAL A 44 16.45 14.46 5.35
C VAL A 44 16.61 13.00 4.94
N THR A 45 17.72 12.35 5.32
CA THR A 45 17.93 10.92 5.08
C THR A 45 16.94 10.11 5.92
N ALA A 46 16.13 9.30 5.25
CA ALA A 46 15.20 8.40 5.90
C ALA A 46 15.92 7.36 6.77
N THR A 47 15.31 6.98 7.89
CA THR A 47 15.81 5.94 8.80
C THR A 47 15.20 4.57 8.53
N TRP A 48 14.56 4.39 7.37
CA TRP A 48 13.95 3.15 6.93
C TRP A 48 14.46 2.83 5.53
N ASP A 49 14.38 1.56 5.14
CA ASP A 49 14.87 1.12 3.83
C ASP A 49 14.06 1.69 2.67
N PHE A 50 14.67 1.72 1.49
CA PHE A 50 14.01 2.21 0.30
C PHE A 50 12.77 1.35 -0.03
N GLU A 51 11.67 1.99 -0.39
CA GLU A 51 10.36 1.36 -0.72
C GLU A 51 9.57 0.75 0.46
N CYS A 52 10.09 0.80 1.70
CA CYS A 52 9.29 0.59 2.93
C CYS A 52 8.11 1.57 3.04
N LYS A 53 8.30 2.75 2.46
CA LYS A 53 7.27 3.73 2.19
C LYS A 53 7.31 4.10 0.71
N ARG A 54 6.14 4.40 0.14
CA ARG A 54 5.99 4.98 -1.20
C ARG A 54 6.88 6.20 -1.36
N ALA A 55 7.82 6.09 -2.31
CA ALA A 55 8.75 7.17 -2.62
C ALA A 55 8.00 8.37 -3.21
N LEU A 56 8.26 9.55 -2.65
CA LEU A 56 7.82 10.82 -3.24
C LEU A 56 8.80 11.23 -4.34
N ILE A 57 8.25 11.70 -5.45
CA ILE A 57 9.04 12.10 -6.62
C ILE A 57 8.87 13.60 -6.78
N SER A 58 9.98 14.32 -6.66
CA SER A 58 10.02 15.77 -6.87
C SER A 58 11.40 16.14 -7.41
N SER A 59 11.41 17.13 -8.31
CA SER A 59 12.63 17.73 -8.85
C SER A 59 13.07 18.99 -8.10
N ASP A 60 12.20 19.54 -7.25
CA ASP A 60 12.33 20.86 -6.63
C ASP A 60 12.37 20.83 -5.10
N TRP A 61 12.16 19.67 -4.48
CA TRP A 61 12.17 19.50 -3.03
C TRP A 61 13.54 19.82 -2.41
N TYR A 62 14.61 19.14 -2.82
CA TYR A 62 15.95 19.38 -2.28
C TYR A 62 16.50 20.78 -2.58
N PRO A 63 16.31 21.37 -3.78
CA PRO A 63 16.67 22.77 -4.02
C PRO A 63 15.91 23.75 -3.12
N THR A 64 14.64 23.49 -2.83
CA THR A 64 13.81 24.37 -2.00
C THR A 64 14.25 24.38 -0.54
N LEU A 65 14.67 23.24 0.01
CA LEU A 65 15.18 23.13 1.38
C LEU A 65 16.47 23.92 1.64
N GLN A 66 17.20 24.28 0.58
CA GLN A 66 18.49 24.99 0.65
C GLN A 66 18.34 26.52 0.46
N LYS A 67 17.13 27.03 0.25
CA LYS A 67 16.88 28.48 0.11
C LYS A 67 16.92 29.19 1.47
N PRO A 68 17.42 30.43 1.56
CA PRO A 68 17.67 31.15 2.83
C PRO A 68 16.41 31.68 3.58
N ASN A 69 15.28 30.97 3.53
CA ASN A 69 13.96 31.61 3.73
C ASN A 69 13.43 31.53 5.18
N THR A 70 14.04 32.28 6.12
CA THR A 70 13.47 32.43 7.48
C THR A 70 12.43 33.56 7.50
N HIS A 71 11.17 33.23 7.78
CA HIS A 71 10.07 34.21 7.83
C HIS A 71 9.10 33.91 8.98
N PRO A 72 8.54 34.94 9.65
CA PRO A 72 7.30 34.79 10.40
C PRO A 72 6.20 34.31 9.44
N VAL A 73 5.38 33.36 9.88
CA VAL A 73 4.32 32.76 9.05
C VAL A 73 2.94 33.10 9.62
N ASP A 74 2.04 33.54 8.75
CA ASP A 74 0.64 33.83 9.09
C ASP A 74 -0.30 32.66 8.76
N ILE A 75 0.19 31.68 7.98
CA ILE A 75 -0.62 30.57 7.43
C ILE A 75 -0.02 29.22 7.79
N ILE A 76 -0.87 28.28 8.23
CA ILE A 76 -0.51 26.88 8.49
C ILE A 76 -1.07 25.99 7.37
N VAL A 77 -0.20 25.19 6.75
CA VAL A 77 -0.59 24.15 5.79
C VAL A 77 -0.57 22.79 6.49
N ARG A 78 -1.71 22.09 6.55
CA ARG A 78 -1.81 20.76 7.17
C ARG A 78 -1.55 19.66 6.14
N ALA A 79 -0.29 19.24 6.02
CA ALA A 79 0.13 18.11 5.18
C ALA A 79 0.33 16.81 5.99
N THR A 80 -0.64 16.46 6.86
CA THR A 80 -0.52 15.38 7.85
C THR A 80 -1.00 13.99 7.37
N GLY A 81 -1.28 13.84 6.06
CA GLY A 81 -1.76 12.57 5.49
C GLY A 81 -3.26 12.32 5.69
N PHE A 82 -3.67 11.05 5.53
CA PHE A 82 -5.07 10.59 5.57
C PHE A 82 -5.18 9.19 6.19
N GLU A 83 -6.36 8.87 6.74
CA GLU A 83 -6.73 7.50 7.11
C GLU A 83 -7.15 6.72 5.85
N ALA A 84 -6.28 5.82 5.38
CA ALA A 84 -6.38 5.25 4.04
C ALA A 84 -7.43 4.11 3.88
N GLN A 85 -8.11 3.71 4.95
CA GLN A 85 -8.95 2.51 5.03
C GLN A 85 -10.23 2.68 5.87
N GLN A 86 -10.68 3.92 6.10
CA GLN A 86 -11.95 4.19 6.75
C GLN A 86 -13.07 4.30 5.69
N PHE A 87 -14.15 3.52 5.86
CA PHE A 87 -15.33 3.67 5.02
C PHE A 87 -16.18 4.86 5.49
N ALA A 88 -16.78 5.57 4.54
CA ALA A 88 -17.67 6.69 4.84
C ALA A 88 -18.98 6.25 5.49
N LEU A 89 -19.41 5.00 5.28
CA LEU A 89 -20.62 4.41 5.83
C LEU A 89 -20.29 3.07 6.49
N PRO A 90 -20.94 2.73 7.62
CA PRO A 90 -20.80 1.41 8.21
C PRO A 90 -21.42 0.35 7.29
N ILE A 91 -20.74 -0.79 7.18
CA ILE A 91 -21.18 -1.96 6.41
C ILE A 91 -21.43 -3.08 7.41
N TYR A 92 -22.62 -3.67 7.38
CA TYR A 92 -23.01 -4.76 8.27
C TYR A 92 -23.20 -6.05 7.48
N GLY A 93 -22.71 -7.14 8.05
CA GLY A 93 -22.87 -8.49 7.52
C GLY A 93 -24.25 -9.07 7.82
N ILE A 94 -24.49 -10.27 7.30
CA ILE A 94 -25.74 -11.03 7.55
C ILE A 94 -25.91 -11.45 9.02
N ASP A 95 -24.81 -11.51 9.75
CA ASP A 95 -24.75 -11.81 11.18
C ASP A 95 -24.91 -10.56 12.06
N GLY A 96 -25.05 -9.38 11.45
CA GLY A 96 -25.15 -8.10 12.14
C GLY A 96 -23.81 -7.51 12.60
N CYS A 97 -22.69 -8.21 12.37
CA CYS A 97 -21.36 -7.72 12.69
C CYS A 97 -20.94 -6.61 11.72
N ALA A 98 -20.28 -5.57 12.20
CA ALA A 98 -19.76 -4.53 11.32
C ALA A 98 -18.48 -5.02 10.62
N LEU A 99 -18.31 -4.68 9.34
CA LEU A 99 -17.08 -4.99 8.60
C LEU A 99 -15.84 -4.39 9.29
N ALA A 100 -16.00 -3.19 9.87
CA ALA A 100 -14.95 -2.54 10.65
C ALA A 100 -14.55 -3.35 11.89
N GLU A 101 -15.50 -4.03 12.55
CA GLU A 101 -15.22 -4.92 13.68
C GLU A 101 -14.52 -6.20 13.20
N GLN A 102 -14.97 -6.80 12.10
CA GLN A 102 -14.30 -7.98 11.51
C GLN A 102 -12.86 -7.68 11.05
N TRP A 103 -12.55 -6.41 10.79
CA TRP A 103 -11.24 -5.93 10.36
C TRP A 103 -10.39 -5.28 11.45
N SER A 104 -10.87 -5.23 12.70
CA SER A 104 -10.22 -4.48 13.79
C SER A 104 -8.79 -4.96 14.09
N ASP A 105 -8.59 -6.28 14.13
CA ASP A 105 -7.29 -6.86 14.52
C ASP A 105 -6.35 -7.00 13.32
N THR A 106 -6.85 -7.64 12.26
CA THR A 106 -6.10 -7.85 11.03
C THR A 106 -7.05 -7.80 9.84
N MET A 107 -6.87 -6.81 8.99
CA MET A 107 -7.64 -6.71 7.76
C MET A 107 -7.30 -7.88 6.83
N LYS A 108 -8.28 -8.76 6.64
CA LYS A 108 -8.23 -9.90 5.72
C LYS A 108 -9.35 -9.73 4.69
N ALA A 109 -9.11 -10.27 3.50
CA ALA A 109 -10.08 -10.29 2.42
C ALA A 109 -9.64 -11.35 1.41
N TYR A 110 -10.50 -12.27 1.02
CA TYR A 110 -10.21 -13.17 -0.09
C TYR A 110 -10.04 -12.36 -1.38
N ARG A 111 -8.90 -12.58 -2.07
CA ARG A 111 -8.46 -11.80 -3.24
C ARG A 111 -8.44 -10.28 -2.99
N ALA A 112 -8.21 -9.88 -1.74
CA ALA A 112 -8.22 -8.48 -1.32
C ALA A 112 -9.54 -7.73 -1.56
N MET A 113 -10.67 -8.44 -1.76
CA MET A 113 -11.96 -7.83 -2.12
C MET A 113 -13.17 -8.34 -1.33
N THR A 114 -13.18 -9.61 -0.93
CA THR A 114 -14.40 -10.26 -0.40
C THR A 114 -14.17 -10.83 0.99
N GLU A 115 -15.18 -10.82 1.85
CA GLU A 115 -15.13 -11.37 3.21
C GLU A 115 -16.33 -12.30 3.48
N PRO A 116 -16.15 -13.37 4.27
CA PRO A 116 -17.26 -14.17 4.79
C PRO A 116 -18.23 -13.32 5.61
N ASN A 117 -19.50 -13.68 5.60
CA ASN A 117 -20.66 -12.99 6.17
C ASN A 117 -21.07 -11.68 5.48
N PHE A 118 -20.41 -11.34 4.36
CA PHE A 118 -20.76 -10.19 3.51
C PHE A 118 -21.07 -10.63 2.08
N PRO A 119 -22.20 -11.33 1.85
CA PRO A 119 -22.59 -11.77 0.51
C PRO A 119 -22.78 -10.58 -0.42
N ASN A 120 -22.45 -10.77 -1.70
CA ASN A 120 -22.55 -9.76 -2.77
C ASN A 120 -21.70 -8.49 -2.54
N LEU A 121 -20.81 -8.46 -1.54
CA LEU A 121 -19.91 -7.33 -1.29
C LEU A 121 -18.56 -7.55 -1.98
N PHE A 122 -18.15 -6.56 -2.79
CA PHE A 122 -16.80 -6.48 -3.34
C PHE A 122 -16.16 -5.13 -3.00
N VAL A 123 -15.07 -5.15 -2.22
CA VAL A 123 -14.31 -3.95 -1.86
C VAL A 123 -13.14 -3.76 -2.83
N LEU A 124 -13.24 -2.76 -3.71
CA LEU A 124 -12.11 -2.36 -4.56
C LEU A 124 -10.98 -1.79 -3.71
N LEU A 125 -9.74 -2.10 -4.09
CA LEU A 125 -8.54 -1.65 -3.36
C LEU A 125 -8.56 -1.98 -1.87
N GLY A 126 -9.17 -3.12 -1.53
CA GLY A 126 -9.26 -3.65 -0.18
C GLY A 126 -7.90 -4.10 0.38
N PRO A 127 -7.91 -4.74 1.55
CA PRO A 127 -6.69 -5.06 2.31
C PRO A 127 -5.63 -5.79 1.49
N LYS A 128 -4.36 -5.37 1.62
CA LYS A 128 -3.20 -6.01 0.98
C LYS A 128 -3.22 -6.03 -0.57
N SER A 129 -4.10 -5.27 -1.23
CA SER A 129 -4.10 -5.12 -2.71
C SER A 129 -3.14 -4.06 -3.23
N ARG A 130 -2.86 -3.01 -2.42
CA ARG A 130 -2.12 -1.83 -2.86
C ARG A 130 -0.61 -2.04 -2.72
N LEU A 131 0.08 -1.95 -3.86
CA LEU A 131 1.54 -1.95 -3.91
C LEU A 131 2.08 -0.51 -3.87
N GLY A 132 3.13 -0.27 -3.08
CA GLY A 132 3.75 1.06 -2.94
C GLY A 132 4.51 1.55 -4.18
N HIS A 133 4.78 0.67 -5.15
CA HIS A 133 5.68 0.90 -6.27
C HIS A 133 5.01 0.89 -7.66
N SER A 134 3.77 0.39 -7.78
CA SER A 134 3.05 0.25 -9.05
C SER A 134 1.81 1.11 -9.16
N SER A 135 1.32 1.25 -10.39
CA SER A 135 0.03 1.88 -10.65
C SER A 135 -1.12 1.08 -10.07
N VAL A 136 -2.01 1.78 -9.36
CA VAL A 136 -3.27 1.22 -8.86
C VAL A 136 -4.18 0.74 -9.98
N THR A 137 -4.02 1.28 -11.19
CA THR A 137 -4.80 0.90 -12.38
C THR A 137 -4.69 -0.59 -12.69
N ILE A 138 -3.49 -1.17 -12.59
CA ILE A 138 -3.26 -2.59 -12.89
C ILE A 138 -4.05 -3.46 -11.89
N MET A 139 -4.08 -3.05 -10.62
CA MET A 139 -4.85 -3.75 -9.58
C MET A 139 -6.34 -3.64 -9.86
N LEU A 140 -6.82 -2.45 -10.22
CA LEU A 140 -8.22 -2.21 -10.55
C LEU A 140 -8.66 -3.03 -11.77
N GLU A 141 -7.87 -3.08 -12.84
CA GLU A 141 -8.19 -3.88 -14.03
C GLU A 141 -8.34 -5.37 -13.68
N ALA A 142 -7.41 -5.92 -12.90
CA ALA A 142 -7.49 -7.31 -12.44
C ALA A 142 -8.69 -7.56 -11.51
N GLN A 143 -8.98 -6.64 -10.59
CA GLN A 143 -10.12 -6.73 -9.67
C GLN A 143 -11.45 -6.63 -10.42
N LEU A 144 -11.60 -5.67 -11.33
CA LEU A 144 -12.80 -5.48 -12.14
C LEU A 144 -13.06 -6.67 -13.05
N LYS A 145 -12.02 -7.26 -13.64
CA LYS A 145 -12.15 -8.49 -14.42
C LYS A 145 -12.75 -9.62 -13.57
N TYR A 146 -12.21 -9.86 -12.37
CA TYR A 146 -12.72 -10.88 -11.46
C TYR A 146 -14.17 -10.63 -11.03
N ILE A 147 -14.49 -9.38 -10.66
CA ILE A 147 -15.86 -9.00 -10.25
C ILE A 147 -16.84 -9.23 -11.41
N THR A 148 -16.46 -8.84 -12.63
CA THR A 148 -17.30 -9.01 -13.82
C THR A 148 -17.56 -10.49 -14.08
N GLU A 149 -16.53 -11.34 -14.04
CA GLU A 149 -16.68 -12.80 -14.22
C GLU A 149 -17.60 -13.41 -13.14
N ALA A 150 -17.45 -12.98 -11.88
CA ALA A 150 -18.28 -13.46 -10.77
C ALA A 150 -19.75 -13.05 -10.90
N LEU A 151 -20.01 -11.82 -11.34
CA LEU A 151 -21.36 -11.31 -11.57
C LEU A 151 -22.02 -12.02 -12.76
N LEU A 152 -21.31 -12.16 -13.88
CA LEU A 152 -21.82 -12.89 -15.05
C LEU A 152 -22.19 -14.33 -14.69
N TYR A 153 -21.33 -15.03 -13.95
CA TYR A 153 -21.64 -16.37 -13.47
C TYR A 153 -22.91 -16.42 -12.60
N THR A 154 -23.08 -15.44 -11.73
CA THR A 154 -24.27 -15.32 -10.85
C THR A 154 -25.54 -15.13 -11.68
N PHE A 155 -25.50 -14.26 -12.70
CA PHE A 155 -26.63 -14.03 -13.61
C PHE A 155 -26.94 -15.26 -14.48
N GLU A 156 -25.93 -15.87 -15.10
CA GLU A 156 -26.08 -17.04 -15.99
C GLU A 156 -26.68 -18.25 -15.26
N ASN A 157 -26.36 -18.42 -13.98
CA ASN A 157 -26.84 -19.53 -13.15
C ASN A 157 -28.06 -19.17 -12.29
N SER A 158 -28.64 -17.98 -12.46
CA SER A 158 -29.79 -17.49 -11.68
C SER A 158 -29.57 -17.58 -10.16
N LEU A 159 -28.36 -17.26 -9.70
CA LEU A 159 -27.99 -17.26 -8.29
C LEU A 159 -28.36 -15.90 -7.67
N GLY A 160 -28.92 -15.90 -6.45
CA GLY A 160 -29.30 -14.67 -5.73
C GLY A 160 -28.20 -14.11 -4.82
N SER A 161 -27.14 -14.88 -4.58
CA SER A 161 -26.06 -14.52 -3.66
C SER A 161 -24.76 -15.19 -4.07
N ILE A 162 -23.66 -14.45 -3.99
CA ILE A 162 -22.31 -14.95 -4.06
C ILE A 162 -21.54 -14.58 -2.80
N GLU A 163 -20.88 -15.56 -2.19
CA GLU A 163 -20.12 -15.38 -0.96
C GLU A 163 -18.93 -16.34 -0.94
N ILE A 164 -17.85 -15.91 -0.30
CA ILE A 164 -16.69 -16.75 -0.08
C ILE A 164 -16.86 -17.61 1.18
N LYS A 165 -16.49 -18.88 1.11
CA LYS A 165 -16.41 -19.75 2.30
C LYS A 165 -15.21 -19.36 3.18
N ASP A 166 -15.36 -19.47 4.50
CA ASP A 166 -14.29 -19.16 5.47
C ASP A 166 -12.93 -19.79 5.16
N GLY A 167 -12.91 -21.06 4.74
CA GLY A 167 -11.68 -21.76 4.38
C GLY A 167 -10.91 -21.10 3.23
N GLY A 168 -11.63 -20.46 2.29
CA GLY A 168 -11.05 -19.72 1.18
C GLY A 168 -10.28 -18.48 1.64
N ARG A 169 -10.84 -17.71 2.59
CA ARG A 169 -10.20 -16.54 3.20
C ARG A 169 -8.88 -16.89 3.89
N HIS A 170 -8.87 -17.94 4.70
CA HIS A 170 -7.66 -18.35 5.43
C HIS A 170 -6.57 -18.90 4.52
N SER A 171 -6.93 -19.62 3.45
CA SER A 171 -5.97 -20.12 2.46
C SER A 171 -5.29 -18.97 1.71
N TRP A 172 -6.07 -18.01 1.22
CA TRP A 172 -5.54 -16.85 0.51
C TRP A 172 -4.69 -15.97 1.42
N SER A 173 -5.18 -15.67 2.63
CA SER A 173 -4.44 -14.84 3.58
C SER A 173 -3.10 -15.47 3.94
N ARG A 174 -3.03 -16.79 4.17
CA ARG A 174 -1.76 -17.49 4.42
C ARG A 174 -0.78 -17.39 3.25
N ASN A 175 -1.27 -17.45 2.01
CA ASN A 175 -0.42 -17.31 0.83
C ASN A 175 0.18 -15.90 0.76
N VAL A 176 -0.66 -14.86 0.90
CA VAL A 176 -0.21 -13.47 0.90
C VAL A 176 0.69 -13.16 2.08
N ASP A 177 0.33 -13.59 3.29
CA ASP A 177 1.14 -13.41 4.48
C ASP A 177 2.48 -14.17 4.36
N GLY A 178 2.53 -15.34 3.71
CA GLY A 178 3.78 -16.05 3.42
C GLY A 178 4.72 -15.27 2.50
N VAL A 179 4.17 -14.63 1.45
CA VAL A 179 4.94 -13.76 0.56
C VAL A 179 5.38 -12.49 1.28
N VAL A 180 4.47 -11.82 2.00
CA VAL A 180 4.76 -10.58 2.75
C VAL A 180 5.74 -10.83 3.90
N THR A 181 5.66 -11.97 4.59
CA THR A 181 6.61 -12.33 5.66
C THR A 181 8.00 -12.67 5.13
N THR A 182 8.11 -13.16 3.90
CA THR A 182 9.41 -13.33 3.23
C THR A 182 10.03 -11.98 2.83
N ILE A 183 9.20 -10.94 2.67
CA ILE A 183 9.57 -9.55 2.35
C ILE A 183 9.76 -8.70 3.65
N ARG A 184 9.53 -9.27 4.85
CA ARG A 184 9.73 -8.57 6.14
C ARG A 184 11.15 -8.01 6.22
N HIS A 185 11.27 -6.68 6.15
CA HIS A 185 11.33 -5.80 7.31
C HIS A 185 10.68 -4.46 6.90
N ASP A 186 9.83 -3.88 7.76
CA ASP A 186 9.43 -2.46 7.70
C ASP A 186 8.37 -2.00 6.67
N PHE A 187 7.18 -2.59 6.66
CA PHE A 187 6.00 -1.97 6.01
C PHE A 187 5.10 -1.24 7.02
N THR A 188 5.15 0.09 7.04
CA THR A 188 4.15 0.91 7.77
C THR A 188 2.89 1.16 6.94
N TRP A 189 1.76 1.46 7.62
CA TRP A 189 0.35 1.62 7.19
C TRP A 189 -0.43 0.38 6.73
N ILE A 190 0.23 -0.71 6.32
CA ILE A 190 -0.46 -1.99 5.99
C ILE A 190 -0.57 -2.87 7.24
N TYR A 191 0.40 -2.76 8.14
CA TYR A 191 0.45 -3.42 9.43
C TYR A 191 0.67 -2.32 10.48
N HIS A 192 -0.07 -2.36 11.59
CA HIS A 192 0.07 -1.46 12.73
C HIS A 192 1.37 -1.75 13.53
N GLU A 193 2.50 -1.91 12.84
CA GLU A 193 3.80 -2.14 13.48
C GLU A 193 4.64 -0.86 13.40
N ASN A 194 5.09 -0.37 14.57
CA ASN A 194 5.98 0.77 14.68
C ASN A 194 7.34 0.42 14.06
N CYS A 195 7.72 1.15 13.02
CA CYS A 195 9.06 1.13 12.44
C CYS A 195 10.08 1.69 13.44
N THR A 196 10.82 0.81 14.13
CA THR A 196 12.10 1.16 14.73
C THR A 196 13.11 0.10 14.35
N LEU A 197 14.16 0.51 13.64
CA LEU A 197 15.39 -0.27 13.54
C LEU A 197 15.94 -0.45 14.97
N GLU A 198 15.81 -1.65 15.53
CA GLU A 198 16.73 -2.05 16.60
C GLU A 198 18.12 -2.13 15.96
N LYS A 199 19.05 -1.36 16.51
CA LYS A 199 20.45 -1.33 16.10
C LYS A 199 21.17 -2.62 16.48
#